data_AF-A0A0E3RAX7-F1
#
_entry.id   AF-A0A0E3RAX7-F1
#
_cell.length_a   1.000
_cell.length_b   1.000
_cell.length_c   1.000
_cell.angle_alpha   90.00
_cell.angle_beta   90.00
_cell.angle_gamma   90.00
#
_symmetry.space_group_name_H-M   'P 1'
#
loop_
_entity.id
_entity.type
_entity.pdbx_description
1 polymer ?
#
loop_
_entity_poly.entity_id
_entity_poly.type
_entity_poly.pdbx_seq_one_letter_code
_entity_poly.pdbx_strand_id
1 'polypeptide(L)'
;MPYPVVHILFFVFCVSAVAVYATFRSISQRQATFGSSLNLLLLLLVGSVCTLLPDVMIIYNLFVNGTIEYCWIGSIPTHSLLFSFSAIVLGTFAGYVVYQKVAKAIYLGLFGEVAFSTHLLLDDACGASCYYFYPVYSERISIFPFMNISFLETGVLNYLIISFVSVSFLCLLIMMALYSLHHFGFEFKYEFKG
;
A
#
# COMPACT_ATOMS: atom_id res chain seq x y z
N MET A 1 -2.08 -16.73 -2.45
CA MET A 1 -0.85 -17.15 -3.17
C MET A 1 0.32 -17.01 -2.20
N PRO A 2 1.34 -17.88 -2.13
CA PRO A 2 2.27 -17.84 -1.01
C PRO A 2 3.65 -17.32 -1.40
N TYR A 3 3.83 -16.02 -1.59
CA TYR A 3 5.19 -15.45 -1.63
C TYR A 3 5.25 -14.07 -0.94
N PRO A 4 5.26 -14.03 0.41
CA PRO A 4 5.42 -12.79 1.17
C PRO A 4 6.68 -12.00 0.78
N VAL A 5 7.74 -12.70 0.33
CA VAL A 5 8.97 -12.06 -0.18
C VAL A 5 8.70 -11.24 -1.44
N VAL A 6 7.88 -11.73 -2.37
CA VAL A 6 7.54 -11.01 -3.60
C VAL A 6 6.67 -9.79 -3.27
N HIS A 7 5.78 -9.90 -2.29
CA HIS A 7 4.97 -8.78 -1.80
C HIS A 7 5.81 -7.68 -1.16
N ILE A 8 6.74 -8.06 -0.28
CA ILE A 8 7.69 -7.13 0.31
C ILE A 8 8.56 -6.50 -0.78
N LEU A 9 9.10 -7.29 -1.72
CA LEU A 9 9.95 -6.79 -2.79
C LEU A 9 9.21 -5.88 -3.76
N PHE A 10 7.93 -6.14 -4.06
CA PHE A 10 7.12 -5.29 -4.91
C PHE A 10 6.72 -3.99 -4.23
N PHE A 11 6.33 -4.03 -2.94
CA PHE A 11 6.17 -2.83 -2.15
C PHE A 11 7.46 -2.02 -2.11
N VAL A 12 8.60 -2.69 -1.88
CA VAL A 12 9.92 -2.08 -1.96
C VAL A 12 10.15 -1.52 -3.37
N PHE A 13 9.77 -2.21 -4.44
CA PHE A 13 9.97 -1.69 -5.78
C PHE A 13 9.09 -0.46 -6.07
N CYS A 14 7.78 -0.52 -5.80
CA CYS A 14 6.83 0.53 -6.13
C CYS A 14 6.91 1.76 -5.22
N VAL A 15 7.08 1.56 -3.92
CA VAL A 15 7.09 2.65 -2.92
C VAL A 15 8.51 3.01 -2.52
N SER A 16 9.41 2.03 -2.52
CA SER A 16 10.83 2.26 -2.28
C SER A 16 11.61 2.66 -3.52
N ALA A 17 11.15 2.57 -4.78
CA ALA A 17 11.89 3.25 -5.87
C ALA A 17 11.96 4.76 -5.63
N VAL A 18 10.88 5.36 -5.11
CA VAL A 18 10.84 6.76 -4.69
C VAL A 18 11.69 6.98 -3.44
N ALA A 19 11.59 6.10 -2.44
CA ALA A 19 12.41 6.21 -1.22
C ALA A 19 13.91 6.00 -1.51
N VAL A 20 14.29 4.99 -2.29
CA VAL A 20 15.64 4.68 -2.78
C VAL A 20 16.16 5.81 -3.64
N TYR A 21 15.38 6.38 -4.56
CA TYR A 21 15.79 7.57 -5.31
C TYR A 21 16.05 8.75 -4.36
N ALA A 22 15.15 9.02 -3.42
CA ALA A 22 15.32 10.10 -2.45
C ALA A 22 16.50 9.85 -1.49
N THR A 23 16.77 8.59 -1.14
CA THR A 23 17.89 8.16 -0.29
C THR A 23 19.21 8.25 -1.02
N PHE A 24 19.27 7.75 -2.25
CA PHE A 24 20.42 7.86 -3.14
C PHE A 24 20.75 9.33 -3.39
N ARG A 25 19.73 10.17 -3.60
CA ARG A 25 19.90 11.62 -3.73
C ARG A 25 20.40 12.27 -2.44
N SER A 26 19.83 11.93 -1.28
CA SER A 26 20.25 12.45 0.02
C SER A 26 21.69 12.06 0.38
N ILE A 27 22.09 10.82 0.08
CA ILE A 27 23.46 10.31 0.21
C ILE A 27 24.38 11.03 -0.78
N SER A 28 23.97 11.15 -2.05
CA SER A 28 24.73 11.83 -3.11
C SER A 28 24.98 13.31 -2.79
N GLN A 29 24.03 13.98 -2.15
CA GLN A 29 24.14 15.38 -1.71
C GLN A 29 24.85 15.55 -0.36
N ARG A 30 25.32 14.46 0.29
CA ARG A 30 25.93 14.47 1.66
C ARG A 30 25.04 15.13 2.74
N GLN A 31 23.73 15.20 2.54
CA GLN A 31 22.76 15.77 3.48
C GLN A 31 22.09 14.71 4.37
N ALA A 32 22.71 13.53 4.51
CA ALA A 32 22.19 12.44 5.33
C ALA A 32 22.28 12.80 6.83
N THR A 33 21.22 13.41 7.36
CA THR A 33 21.06 13.66 8.79
C THR A 33 20.48 12.43 9.48
N PHE A 34 20.88 12.16 10.74
CA PHE A 34 20.40 11.03 11.54
C PHE A 34 18.85 10.98 11.67
N GLY A 35 18.19 12.13 11.60
CA GLY A 35 16.72 12.19 11.56
C GLY A 35 16.10 11.65 10.27
N SER A 36 16.79 11.76 9.13
CA SER A 36 16.34 11.23 7.84
C SER A 36 16.43 9.70 7.80
N SER A 37 17.51 9.12 8.33
CA SER A 37 17.67 7.66 8.39
C SER A 37 16.65 6.98 9.31
N LEU A 38 16.31 7.60 10.45
CA LEU A 38 15.25 7.10 11.33
C LEU A 38 13.86 7.15 10.68
N ASN A 39 13.53 8.21 9.95
CA ASN A 39 12.26 8.28 9.21
C ASN A 39 12.19 7.19 8.14
N LEU A 40 13.30 6.95 7.42
CA LEU A 40 13.38 5.89 6.42
C LEU A 40 13.20 4.50 7.03
N LEU A 41 13.88 4.22 8.15
CA LEU A 41 13.74 2.95 8.85
C LEU A 41 12.29 2.73 9.32
N LEU A 42 11.66 3.78 9.86
CA LEU A 42 10.27 3.70 10.31
C LEU A 42 9.32 3.47 9.13
N LEU A 43 9.52 4.16 8.00
CA LEU A 43 8.74 3.94 6.78
C LEU A 43 8.90 2.52 6.26
N LEU A 44 10.12 1.99 6.21
CA LEU A 44 10.36 0.60 5.81
C LEU A 44 9.68 -0.38 6.76
N LEU A 45 9.77 -0.15 8.07
CA LEU A 45 9.15 -1.02 9.08
C LEU A 45 7.63 -1.01 8.96
N VAL A 46 7.00 0.17 9.00
CA VAL A 46 5.54 0.31 8.92
C VAL A 46 5.04 -0.19 7.57
N GLY A 47 5.72 0.17 6.49
CA GLY A 47 5.40 -0.30 5.16
C GLY A 47 5.42 -1.83 5.08
N SER A 48 6.50 -2.47 5.53
CA SER A 48 6.63 -3.93 5.50
C SER A 48 5.54 -4.62 6.33
N VAL A 49 5.25 -4.11 7.53
CA VAL A 49 4.19 -4.67 8.40
C VAL A 49 2.83 -4.50 7.74
N CYS A 50 2.50 -3.32 7.23
CA CYS A 50 1.22 -3.05 6.59
C CYS A 50 1.02 -3.83 5.28
N THR A 51 2.07 -4.01 4.48
CA THR A 51 2.05 -4.86 3.28
C THR A 51 1.81 -6.32 3.62
N LEU A 52 2.32 -6.83 4.74
CA LEU A 52 2.11 -8.22 5.17
C LEU A 52 0.82 -8.44 5.95
N LEU A 53 0.16 -7.36 6.36
CA LEU A 53 -1.01 -7.42 7.23
C LEU A 53 -2.17 -8.27 6.69
N PRO A 54 -2.53 -8.23 5.38
CA PRO A 54 -3.58 -9.10 4.83
C PRO A 54 -3.29 -10.59 5.01
N ASP A 55 -2.01 -10.97 4.91
CA ASP A 55 -1.53 -12.35 4.93
C ASP A 55 -1.28 -12.88 6.33
N VAL A 56 -0.70 -12.06 7.22
CA VAL A 56 -0.32 -12.46 8.58
C VAL A 56 -1.52 -12.93 9.40
N MET A 57 -2.74 -12.55 9.01
CA MET A 57 -3.98 -13.04 9.63
C MET A 57 -4.18 -14.55 9.51
N ILE A 58 -3.46 -15.27 8.62
CA ILE A 58 -3.42 -16.73 8.68
C ILE A 58 -2.96 -17.22 10.06
N ILE A 59 -1.95 -16.57 10.66
CA ILE A 59 -1.41 -16.96 11.97
C ILE A 59 -2.52 -16.81 13.02
N TYR A 60 -3.26 -15.71 12.96
CA TYR A 60 -4.41 -15.48 13.82
C TYR A 60 -5.48 -16.58 13.64
N ASN A 61 -5.88 -16.90 12.40
CA ASN A 61 -6.89 -17.92 12.14
C ASN A 61 -6.45 -19.31 12.59
N LEU A 62 -5.16 -19.64 12.45
CA LEU A 62 -4.61 -20.91 12.89
C LEU A 62 -4.75 -21.07 14.41
N PHE A 63 -4.46 -20.01 15.17
CA PHE A 63 -4.53 -20.05 16.64
C PHE A 63 -5.95 -19.93 17.19
N VAL A 64 -6.80 -19.10 16.57
CA VAL A 64 -8.13 -18.77 17.12
C VAL A 64 -9.22 -19.66 16.54
N ASN A 65 -9.22 -19.87 15.23
CA ASN A 65 -10.27 -20.60 14.51
C ASN A 65 -9.89 -22.04 14.17
N GLY A 66 -8.60 -22.42 14.33
CA GLY A 66 -8.10 -23.73 13.94
C GLY A 66 -8.11 -23.96 12.43
N THR A 67 -8.27 -22.90 11.63
CA THR A 67 -8.34 -22.98 10.17
C THR A 67 -7.10 -22.36 9.53
N ILE A 68 -6.74 -22.87 8.35
CA ILE A 68 -5.67 -22.32 7.50
C ILE A 68 -6.30 -21.47 6.38
N GLU A 69 -7.53 -20.99 6.57
CA GLU A 69 -8.17 -20.11 5.60
C GLU A 69 -7.42 -18.77 5.56
N TYR A 70 -6.60 -18.62 4.53
CA TYR A 70 -6.10 -17.34 4.07
C TYR A 70 -7.29 -16.48 3.63
N CYS A 71 -7.26 -15.19 3.93
CA CYS A 71 -8.21 -14.16 3.46
C CYS A 71 -9.39 -13.79 4.37
N TRP A 72 -9.53 -14.31 5.59
CA TRP A 72 -10.64 -13.91 6.49
C TRP A 72 -10.18 -13.64 7.91
N ILE A 73 -10.86 -12.73 8.60
CA ILE A 73 -10.81 -12.59 10.06
C ILE A 73 -12.25 -12.58 10.57
N GLY A 74 -12.68 -13.70 11.14
CA GLY A 74 -14.11 -13.94 11.36
C GLY A 74 -14.87 -13.84 10.04
N SER A 75 -15.84 -12.92 9.94
CA SER A 75 -16.64 -12.68 8.73
C SER A 75 -16.11 -11.58 7.82
N ILE A 76 -14.95 -10.99 8.11
CA ILE A 76 -14.40 -9.87 7.34
C ILE A 76 -13.25 -10.38 6.45
N PRO A 77 -13.29 -10.15 5.13
CA PRO A 77 -12.19 -10.53 4.27
C PRO A 77 -10.97 -9.64 4.50
N THR A 78 -9.79 -10.23 4.70
CA THR A 78 -8.55 -9.48 4.97
C THR A 78 -8.02 -8.77 3.73
N HIS A 79 -8.42 -9.21 2.54
CA HIS A 79 -8.06 -8.60 1.26
C HIS A 79 -9.18 -7.66 0.80
N SER A 80 -9.46 -6.63 1.59
CA SER A 80 -10.53 -5.65 1.35
C SER A 80 -10.11 -4.24 1.75
N LEU A 81 -10.74 -3.22 1.16
CA LEU A 81 -10.55 -1.83 1.57
C LEU A 81 -11.10 -1.57 2.98
N LEU A 82 -12.05 -2.38 3.44
CA LEU A 82 -12.49 -2.30 4.83
C LEU A 82 -11.37 -2.71 5.78
N PHE A 83 -10.64 -3.78 5.47
CA PHE A 83 -9.54 -4.23 6.30
C PHE A 83 -8.31 -3.33 6.19
N SER A 84 -8.13 -2.61 5.07
CA SER A 84 -7.02 -1.66 4.90
C SER A 84 -7.03 -0.53 5.94
N PHE A 85 -8.20 -0.13 6.46
CA PHE A 85 -8.29 0.82 7.57
C PHE A 85 -7.46 0.40 8.80
N SER A 86 -7.25 -0.89 9.02
CA SER A 86 -6.36 -1.36 10.10
C SER A 86 -4.89 -0.93 9.88
N ALA A 87 -4.43 -0.85 8.63
CA ALA A 87 -3.12 -0.34 8.26
C ALA A 87 -3.00 1.17 8.50
N ILE A 88 -4.08 1.94 8.25
CA ILE A 88 -4.14 3.37 8.61
C ILE A 88 -4.00 3.55 10.12
N VAL A 89 -4.78 2.78 10.90
CA VAL A 89 -4.77 2.86 12.36
C VAL A 89 -3.40 2.46 12.91
N LEU A 90 -2.82 1.36 12.43
CA LEU A 90 -1.52 0.88 12.86
C LEU A 90 -0.40 1.87 12.51
N GLY A 91 -0.36 2.36 11.27
CA GLY A 91 0.62 3.36 10.84
C GLY A 91 0.48 4.68 11.61
N THR A 92 -0.75 5.13 11.84
CA THR A 92 -1.01 6.34 12.63
C THR A 92 -0.57 6.15 14.09
N PHE A 93 -0.90 5.02 14.70
CA PHE A 93 -0.48 4.71 16.07
C PHE A 93 1.04 4.68 16.21
N ALA A 94 1.74 3.96 15.33
CA ALA A 94 3.21 3.91 15.30
C ALA A 94 3.80 5.31 15.12
N GLY A 95 3.23 6.11 14.23
CA GLY A 95 3.67 7.48 13.97
C GLY A 95 3.42 8.40 15.17
N TYR A 96 2.32 8.22 15.90
CA TYR A 96 2.03 8.97 17.11
C TYR A 96 3.01 8.63 18.23
N VAL A 97 3.30 7.34 18.44
CA VAL A 97 4.28 6.88 19.43
C VAL A 97 5.66 7.49 19.18
N VAL A 98 6.12 7.51 17.92
CA VAL A 98 7.45 7.99 17.56
C VAL A 98 7.54 9.52 17.50
N TYR A 99 6.57 10.18 16.87
CA TYR A 99 6.68 11.61 16.59
C TYR A 99 5.95 12.50 17.60
N GLN A 100 5.02 11.95 18.39
CA GLN A 100 4.17 12.70 19.34
C GLN A 100 3.44 13.88 18.69
N LYS A 101 3.18 13.79 17.37
CA LYS A 101 2.54 14.82 16.55
C LYS A 101 1.47 14.18 15.69
N VAL A 102 0.21 14.53 15.93
CA VAL A 102 -0.96 13.96 15.24
C VAL A 102 -0.86 14.13 13.72
N ALA A 103 -0.51 15.32 13.23
CA ALA A 103 -0.37 15.56 11.80
C ALA A 103 0.65 14.62 11.15
N LYS A 104 1.83 14.44 11.77
CA LYS A 104 2.89 13.57 11.26
C LYS A 104 2.52 12.08 11.36
N ALA A 105 1.77 11.72 12.40
CA ALA A 105 1.23 10.38 12.59
C ALA A 105 0.26 10.00 11.47
N ILE A 106 -0.67 10.89 11.11
CA ILE A 106 -1.64 10.66 10.04
C ILE A 106 -0.93 10.37 8.71
N TYR A 107 0.15 11.08 8.39
CA TYR A 107 0.93 10.81 7.17
C TYR A 107 1.56 9.41 7.16
N LEU A 108 1.98 8.90 8.33
CA LEU A 108 2.48 7.52 8.43
C LEU A 108 1.34 6.50 8.30
N GLY A 109 0.14 6.83 8.78
CA GLY A 109 -1.07 6.06 8.52
C GLY A 109 -1.41 5.97 7.04
N LEU A 110 -1.39 7.10 6.32
CA LEU A 110 -1.59 7.13 4.87
C LEU A 110 -0.52 6.32 4.13
N PHE A 111 0.72 6.33 4.61
CA PHE A 111 1.77 5.47 4.07
C PHE A 111 1.47 3.98 4.28
N GLY A 112 0.97 3.62 5.47
CA GLY A 112 0.51 2.27 5.78
C GLY A 112 -0.61 1.80 4.85
N GLU A 113 -1.56 2.69 4.53
CA GLU A 113 -2.64 2.40 3.56
C GLU A 113 -2.11 2.12 2.16
N VAL A 114 -1.15 2.94 1.70
CA VAL A 114 -0.49 2.73 0.41
C VAL A 114 0.20 1.37 0.40
N ALA A 115 0.93 1.02 1.47
CA ALA A 115 1.63 -0.24 1.59
C ALA A 115 0.66 -1.43 1.50
N PHE A 116 -0.43 -1.39 2.27
CA PHE A 116 -1.48 -2.38 2.21
C PHE A 116 -2.13 -2.48 0.82
N SER A 117 -2.45 -1.34 0.20
CA SER A 117 -3.06 -1.31 -1.12
C SER A 117 -2.13 -1.85 -2.21
N THR A 118 -0.83 -1.62 -2.09
CA THR A 118 0.15 -2.20 -3.03
C THR A 118 0.24 -3.72 -2.91
N HIS A 119 -0.02 -4.29 -1.72
CA HIS A 119 -0.16 -5.73 -1.56
C HIS A 119 -1.35 -6.24 -2.38
N LEU A 120 -2.54 -5.64 -2.20
CA LEU A 120 -3.74 -6.05 -2.94
C LEU A 120 -3.52 -5.95 -4.45
N LEU A 121 -2.90 -4.86 -4.92
CA LEU A 121 -2.57 -4.67 -6.33
C LEU A 121 -1.62 -5.75 -6.87
N LEU A 122 -0.65 -6.19 -6.06
CA LEU A 122 0.25 -7.25 -6.47
C LEU A 122 -0.47 -8.58 -6.59
N ASP A 123 -1.29 -8.90 -5.60
CA ASP A 123 -2.09 -10.12 -5.59
C ASP A 123 -2.99 -10.17 -6.85
N ASP A 124 -3.65 -9.06 -7.16
CA ASP A 124 -4.41 -8.90 -8.40
C ASP A 124 -3.55 -9.07 -9.67
N ALA A 125 -2.36 -8.45 -9.70
CA ALA A 125 -1.44 -8.57 -10.84
C ALA A 125 -0.92 -10.01 -11.03
N CYS A 126 -0.84 -10.78 -9.95
CA CYS A 126 -0.49 -12.21 -10.00
C CYS A 126 -1.68 -13.11 -10.36
N GLY A 127 -2.87 -12.55 -10.61
CA GLY A 127 -4.07 -13.28 -11.01
C GLY A 127 -4.96 -13.71 -9.85
N ALA A 128 -4.73 -13.21 -8.64
CA ALA A 128 -5.70 -13.32 -7.55
C ALA A 128 -6.84 -12.31 -7.76
N SER A 129 -7.89 -12.46 -6.96
CA SER A 129 -9.01 -11.51 -6.91
C SER A 129 -9.35 -11.21 -5.46
N CYS A 130 -9.56 -9.94 -5.15
CA CYS A 130 -9.75 -9.43 -3.80
C CYS A 130 -11.21 -8.99 -3.56
N TYR A 131 -11.61 -8.92 -2.29
CA TYR A 131 -12.92 -8.42 -1.87
C TYR A 131 -12.88 -6.91 -1.65
N TYR A 132 -12.41 -6.14 -2.65
CA TYR A 132 -12.15 -4.69 -2.52
C TYR A 132 -13.28 -3.90 -1.87
N PHE A 133 -14.51 -4.12 -2.34
CA PHE A 133 -15.67 -3.31 -1.96
C PHE A 133 -16.55 -3.95 -0.89
N TYR A 134 -16.04 -4.94 -0.17
CA TYR A 134 -16.76 -5.49 0.99
C TYR A 134 -17.01 -4.37 2.04
N PRO A 135 -18.21 -4.29 2.66
CA PRO A 135 -19.34 -5.22 2.55
C PRO A 135 -20.37 -4.85 1.47
N VAL A 136 -20.22 -3.69 0.82
CA VAL A 136 -21.17 -3.17 -0.18
C VAL A 136 -21.29 -4.12 -1.37
N TYR A 137 -20.18 -4.76 -1.74
CA TYR A 137 -20.13 -5.80 -2.74
C TYR A 137 -19.23 -6.94 -2.26
N SER A 138 -19.80 -8.14 -2.21
CA SER A 138 -19.19 -9.31 -1.56
C SER A 138 -18.57 -10.31 -2.54
N GLU A 139 -18.51 -10.01 -3.83
CA GLU A 139 -17.80 -10.84 -4.80
C GLU A 139 -16.35 -10.39 -4.95
N ARG A 140 -15.50 -11.32 -5.39
CA ARG A 140 -14.09 -11.01 -5.66
C ARG A 140 -13.97 -10.25 -6.99
N ILE A 141 -13.17 -9.19 -6.98
CA ILE A 141 -12.84 -8.39 -8.16
C ILE A 141 -11.32 -8.33 -8.27
N SER A 142 -10.81 -8.29 -9.49
CA SER A 142 -9.39 -8.06 -9.74
C SER A 142 -9.23 -6.86 -10.66
N ILE A 143 -8.53 -5.81 -10.25
CA ILE A 143 -8.42 -4.55 -10.99
C ILE A 143 -7.69 -4.75 -12.33
N PHE A 144 -6.71 -5.66 -12.39
CA PHE A 144 -5.88 -5.88 -13.58
C PHE A 144 -6.55 -6.68 -14.72
N PRO A 145 -7.23 -7.81 -14.47
CA PRO A 145 -8.08 -8.47 -15.47
C PRO A 145 -9.20 -7.55 -15.99
N PHE A 146 -9.71 -6.66 -15.14
CA PHE A 146 -10.66 -5.61 -15.55
C PHE A 146 -10.02 -4.49 -16.40
N MET A 147 -8.69 -4.40 -16.48
CA MET A 147 -7.99 -3.57 -17.47
C MET A 147 -7.65 -4.35 -18.76
N ASN A 148 -7.72 -5.69 -18.72
CA ASN A 148 -7.46 -6.58 -19.85
C ASN A 148 -8.76 -7.11 -20.49
N ILE A 149 -9.83 -6.31 -20.44
CA ILE A 149 -11.11 -6.63 -21.10
C ILE A 149 -11.16 -5.99 -22.49
N SER A 150 -11.70 -6.72 -23.46
CA SER A 150 -11.94 -6.19 -24.80
C SER A 150 -13.22 -5.34 -24.82
N PHE A 151 -13.16 -4.20 -25.51
CA PHE A 151 -14.34 -3.37 -25.77
C PHE A 151 -15.46 -4.13 -26.50
N LEU A 152 -15.11 -5.19 -27.24
CA LEU A 152 -16.05 -6.07 -27.95
C LEU A 152 -16.93 -6.90 -27.00
N GLU A 153 -16.45 -7.22 -25.80
CA GLU A 153 -17.15 -8.10 -24.85
C GLU A 153 -17.98 -7.31 -23.82
N THR A 154 -17.55 -6.10 -23.46
CA THR A 154 -18.13 -5.31 -22.35
C THR A 154 -18.87 -4.05 -22.79
N GLY A 155 -18.72 -3.65 -24.06
CA GLY A 155 -19.23 -2.39 -24.60
C GLY A 155 -18.33 -1.20 -24.27
N VAL A 156 -18.24 -0.25 -25.20
CA VAL A 156 -17.31 0.89 -25.15
C VAL A 156 -17.44 1.73 -23.88
N LEU A 157 -18.66 1.99 -23.43
CA LEU A 157 -18.92 2.86 -22.27
C LEU A 157 -18.44 2.21 -20.96
N ASN A 158 -18.74 0.92 -20.75
CA ASN A 158 -18.28 0.19 -19.56
C ASN A 158 -16.76 0.05 -19.56
N TYR A 159 -16.16 -0.28 -20.70
CA TYR A 159 -14.71 -0.33 -20.86
C TYR A 159 -14.04 1.00 -20.45
N LEU A 160 -14.58 2.14 -20.89
CA LEU A 160 -14.06 3.46 -20.56
C LEU A 160 -14.21 3.78 -19.06
N ILE A 161 -15.36 3.49 -18.45
CA ILE A 161 -15.58 3.71 -17.01
C ILE A 161 -14.60 2.88 -16.18
N ILE A 162 -14.49 1.58 -16.48
CA ILE A 162 -13.62 0.67 -15.74
C ILE A 162 -12.16 1.12 -15.86
N SER A 163 -11.71 1.41 -17.08
CA SER A 163 -10.35 1.90 -17.33
C SER A 163 -10.07 3.20 -16.57
N PHE A 164 -11.01 4.15 -16.61
CA PHE A 164 -10.88 5.42 -15.90
C PHE A 164 -10.79 5.23 -14.39
N VAL A 165 -11.65 4.38 -13.81
CA VAL A 165 -11.66 4.07 -12.38
C VAL A 165 -10.36 3.40 -11.95
N SER A 166 -9.88 2.39 -12.69
CA SER A 166 -8.65 1.67 -12.39
C SER A 166 -7.42 2.59 -12.45
N VAL A 167 -7.29 3.40 -13.50
CA VAL A 167 -6.19 4.37 -13.62
C VAL A 167 -6.27 5.44 -12.52
N SER A 168 -7.47 5.96 -12.24
CA SER A 168 -7.66 6.93 -11.15
C SER A 168 -7.27 6.36 -9.80
N PHE A 169 -7.62 5.10 -9.53
CA PHE A 169 -7.24 4.41 -8.29
C PHE A 169 -5.72 4.30 -8.14
N LEU A 170 -5.01 3.87 -9.19
CA LEU A 170 -3.54 3.81 -9.19
C LEU A 170 -2.91 5.19 -9.00
N CYS A 171 -3.43 6.21 -9.68
CA CYS A 171 -2.96 7.59 -9.56
C CYS A 171 -3.12 8.10 -8.12
N LEU A 172 -4.28 7.87 -7.50
CA LEU A 172 -4.54 8.25 -6.11
C LEU A 172 -3.56 7.58 -5.14
N LEU A 173 -3.27 6.30 -5.30
CA LEU A 173 -2.31 5.59 -4.46
C LEU A 173 -0.89 6.16 -4.59
N ILE A 174 -0.45 6.45 -5.82
CA ILE A 174 0.85 7.10 -6.06
C ILE A 174 0.88 8.48 -5.40
N MET A 175 -0.17 9.28 -5.59
CA MET A 175 -0.26 10.62 -5.00
C MET A 175 -0.25 10.58 -3.46
N MET A 176 -0.95 9.63 -2.85
CA MET A 176 -0.90 9.41 -1.39
C MET A 176 0.50 9.05 -0.91
N ALA A 177 1.19 8.17 -1.64
CA ALA A 177 2.56 7.78 -1.31
C ALA A 177 3.50 8.99 -1.34
N LEU A 178 3.46 9.74 -2.44
CA LEU A 178 4.27 10.95 -2.64
C LEU A 178 3.96 12.01 -1.58
N TYR A 179 2.68 12.24 -1.29
CA TYR A 179 2.25 13.21 -0.31
C TYR A 179 2.71 12.84 1.10
N SER A 180 2.64 11.55 1.46
CA SER A 180 3.19 11.08 2.73
C SER A 180 4.70 11.28 2.80
N LEU A 181 5.44 10.85 1.78
CA LEU A 181 6.90 10.97 1.71
C LEU A 181 7.39 12.43 1.77
N HIS A 182 6.67 13.35 1.15
CA HIS A 182 6.92 14.80 1.24
C HIS A 182 6.97 15.26 2.71
N HIS A 183 6.00 14.86 3.54
CA HIS A 183 5.96 15.24 4.96
C HIS A 183 7.04 14.60 5.83
N PHE A 184 7.75 13.60 5.32
CA PHE A 184 8.93 13.03 5.96
C PHE A 184 10.26 13.60 5.45
N GLY A 185 10.20 14.60 4.55
CA GLY A 185 11.36 15.30 4.03
C GLY A 185 11.98 14.66 2.78
N PHE A 186 11.30 13.70 2.15
CA PHE A 186 11.74 13.08 0.89
C PHE A 186 11.25 13.89 -0.33
N GLU A 187 11.43 15.21 -0.28
CA GLU A 187 11.03 16.12 -1.35
C GLU A 187 11.93 15.97 -2.59
N PHE A 188 11.32 16.07 -3.77
CA PHE A 188 12.03 16.30 -5.02
C PHE A 188 12.44 17.78 -5.13
N LYS A 189 13.37 18.26 -4.30
CA LYS A 189 13.86 19.65 -4.43
C LYS A 189 14.65 19.80 -5.72
N TYR A 190 14.08 20.35 -6.79
CA TYR A 190 14.87 20.76 -7.95
C TYR A 190 15.72 21.98 -7.55
N GLU A 191 17.01 21.76 -7.27
CA GLU A 191 17.96 22.86 -7.22
C GLU A 191 18.26 23.28 -8.65
N PHE A 192 17.63 24.38 -9.10
CA PHE A 192 18.13 25.09 -10.26
C PHE A 192 19.50 25.67 -9.87
N LYS A 193 20.57 25.08 -10.38
CA LYS A 193 21.89 25.72 -10.39
C LYS A 193 21.80 26.91 -11.35
N GLY A 194 21.57 28.10 -10.79
CA GLY A 194 21.83 29.37 -11.44
C GLY A 194 23.32 29.73 -11.38
#